data_AF-A0A078LDW3-F1
#
_entry.id   AF-A0A078LDW3-F1
#
_cell.length_a   1.000
_cell.length_b   1.000
_cell.length_c   1.000
_cell.angle_alpha   90.00
_cell.angle_beta   90.00
_cell.angle_gamma   90.00
#
_symmetry.space_group_name_H-M   'P 1'
#
loop_
_entity.id
_entity.type
_entity.pdbx_description
1 polymer ?
#
loop_
_entity_poly.entity_id
_entity_poly.type
_entity_poly.pdbx_seq_one_letter_code
_entity_poly.pdbx_strand_id
1 'polypeptide(L)'
;MAENRWVSAKEIAKQFNMDYCKAINTVSYILSEVGEIECETRTIPNQLEGRGCQCQRLVRIKRIDAQLYARLGHSAQEKMVKAERTPRMPVPPAELNREQKWQMMLSKSMRR
;
A
#
# COMPACT_ATOMS: atom_id res chain seq x y z
N MET A 1 4.10 1.14 -20.18
CA MET A 1 3.05 1.31 -19.15
C MET A 1 2.43 2.72 -19.17
N ALA A 2 2.30 3.34 -20.35
CA ALA A 2 1.71 4.66 -20.51
C ALA A 2 0.52 4.54 -21.47
N GLU A 3 -0.48 3.76 -21.07
CA GLU A 3 -1.74 3.71 -21.80
C GLU A 3 -2.60 4.83 -21.23
N ASN A 4 -2.96 5.82 -22.05
CA ASN A 4 -3.88 6.92 -21.71
C ASN A 4 -5.32 6.40 -21.57
N ARG A 5 -5.50 5.34 -20.78
CA ARG A 5 -6.76 4.63 -20.58
C ARG A 5 -7.09 4.56 -19.10
N TRP A 6 -8.37 4.35 -18.84
CA TRP A 6 -8.86 4.06 -17.50
C TRP A 6 -8.54 2.61 -17.13
N VAL A 7 -7.96 2.42 -15.96
CA VAL A 7 -7.57 1.12 -15.43
C VAL A 7 -8.20 0.93 -14.05
N SER A 8 -8.76 -0.24 -13.80
CA SER A 8 -9.28 -0.61 -12.48
C SER A 8 -8.21 -1.30 -11.62
N ALA A 9 -8.41 -1.28 -10.29
CA ALA A 9 -7.54 -2.02 -9.37
C ALA A 9 -7.52 -3.54 -9.66
N LYS A 10 -8.58 -4.11 -10.26
CA LYS A 10 -8.63 -5.53 -10.67
C LYS A 10 -7.65 -5.82 -11.81
N GLU A 11 -7.57 -4.91 -12.78
CA GLU A 11 -6.63 -5.04 -13.89
C GLU A 11 -5.20 -4.87 -13.43
N ILE A 12 -4.94 -3.90 -12.53
CA ILE A 12 -3.62 -3.71 -11.91
C ILE A 12 -3.21 -4.98 -11.16
N ALA A 13 -4.10 -5.54 -10.34
CA ALA A 13 -3.87 -6.80 -9.65
C ALA A 13 -3.45 -7.92 -10.61
N LYS A 14 -4.17 -8.08 -11.73
CA LYS A 14 -3.86 -9.09 -12.75
C LYS A 14 -2.54 -8.83 -13.47
N GLN A 15 -2.27 -7.60 -13.90
CA GLN A 15 -1.06 -7.25 -14.66
C GLN A 15 0.22 -7.41 -13.84
N PHE A 16 0.16 -7.07 -12.55
CA PHE A 16 1.30 -7.14 -11.65
C PHE A 16 1.32 -8.40 -10.77
N ASN A 17 0.42 -9.36 -11.04
CA ASN A 17 0.26 -10.59 -10.27
C ASN A 17 0.25 -10.33 -8.74
N MET A 18 -0.60 -9.40 -8.30
CA MET A 18 -0.73 -9.00 -6.89
C MET A 18 -2.17 -9.10 -6.41
N ASP A 19 -2.36 -9.21 -5.09
CA ASP A 19 -3.71 -9.27 -4.50
C ASP A 19 -4.52 -8.01 -4.78
N TYR A 20 -5.84 -8.19 -4.95
CA TYR A 20 -6.75 -7.09 -5.22
C TYR A 20 -6.73 -6.01 -4.13
N CYS A 21 -6.71 -6.40 -2.86
CA CYS A 21 -6.59 -5.46 -1.74
C CYS A 21 -5.27 -4.68 -1.79
N LYS A 22 -4.18 -5.33 -2.17
CA LYS A 22 -2.87 -4.70 -2.32
C LYS A 22 -2.86 -3.69 -3.47
N ALA A 23 -3.52 -4.01 -4.58
CA ALA A 23 -3.68 -3.08 -5.69
C ALA A 23 -4.51 -1.84 -5.29
N ILE A 24 -5.59 -2.00 -4.52
CA ILE A 24 -6.37 -0.87 -3.98
C ILE A 24 -5.52 0.04 -3.10
N ASN A 25 -4.77 -0.55 -2.17
CA ASN A 25 -3.92 0.22 -1.26
C ASN A 25 -2.81 0.95 -2.02
N THR A 26 -2.21 0.30 -3.01
CA THR A 26 -1.18 0.90 -3.87
C THR A 26 -1.74 2.10 -4.63
N VAL A 27 -2.93 1.96 -5.23
CA VAL A 27 -3.61 3.07 -5.91
C VAL A 27 -3.92 4.22 -4.94
N SER A 28 -4.41 3.90 -3.74
CA SER A 28 -4.73 4.90 -2.72
C SER A 28 -3.50 5.67 -2.25
N TYR A 29 -2.38 4.96 -2.08
CA TYR A 29 -1.09 5.56 -1.77
C TYR A 29 -0.60 6.48 -2.88
N ILE A 30 -0.64 6.04 -4.14
CA ILE A 30 -0.25 6.87 -5.30
C ILE A 30 -1.05 8.18 -5.32
N LEU A 31 -2.36 8.10 -5.07
CA LEU A 31 -3.25 9.26 -5.10
C LEU A 31 -3.08 10.23 -3.94
N SER A 32 -2.53 9.77 -2.80
CA SER A 32 -2.42 10.57 -1.58
C SER A 32 -1.01 11.10 -1.36
N GLU A 33 0.00 10.29 -1.64
CA GLU A 33 1.39 10.52 -1.19
C GLU A 33 2.38 10.71 -2.35
N VAL A 34 2.03 10.35 -3.59
CA VAL A 34 2.97 10.38 -4.73
C VAL A 34 2.68 11.56 -5.64
N GLY A 35 3.22 12.72 -5.28
CA GLY A 35 3.06 13.97 -6.05
C GLY A 35 3.72 13.94 -7.44
N GLU A 36 4.64 13.01 -7.69
CA GLU A 36 5.32 12.86 -8.98
C GLU A 36 4.47 12.15 -10.05
N ILE A 37 3.32 11.56 -9.66
CA ILE A 37 2.42 10.87 -10.58
C ILE A 37 1.15 11.71 -10.74
N GLU A 38 1.03 12.37 -11.88
CA GLU A 38 -0.20 13.07 -12.24
C GLU A 38 -1.23 12.04 -12.73
N CYS A 39 -2.32 11.92 -11.98
CA CYS A 39 -3.37 10.95 -12.25
C CYS A 39 -4.77 11.56 -12.10
N GLU A 40 -5.70 11.02 -12.88
CA GLU A 40 -7.11 11.31 -12.77
C GLU A 40 -7.84 10.10 -12.18
N THR A 41 -8.94 10.36 -11.48
CA THR A 41 -9.80 9.30 -10.96
C THR A 41 -11.24 9.50 -11.38
N ARG A 42 -11.89 8.37 -11.68
CA ARG A 42 -13.31 8.30 -11.98
C ARG A 42 -13.94 7.21 -11.12
N THR A 43 -15.09 7.50 -10.56
CA THR A 43 -15.85 6.54 -9.76
C THR A 43 -17.08 6.12 -10.53
N ILE A 44 -17.26 4.82 -10.74
CA ILE A 44 -18.47 4.25 -11.34
C ILE A 44 -19.38 3.81 -10.17
N PRO A 45 -20.55 4.44 -9.98
CA PRO A 45 -21.48 4.01 -8.96
C PRO A 45 -21.99 2.61 -9.29
N ASN A 46 -22.10 1.76 -8.29
CA ASN A 46 -22.81 0.50 -8.44
C ASN A 46 -24.28 0.71 -8.06
N GLN A 47 -25.21 0.19 -8.85
CA GLN A 47 -26.65 0.25 -8.56
C GLN A 47 -27.04 -0.80 -7.50
N LEU A 48 -26.38 -0.76 -6.34
CA LEU A 48 -26.72 -1.65 -5.22
C LEU A 48 -27.49 -0.85 -4.17
N GLU A 49 -28.77 -1.14 -4.03
CA GLU A 49 -29.58 -0.65 -2.91
C GLU A 49 -29.18 -1.37 -1.61
N GLY A 50 -29.01 -0.61 -0.53
CA GLY A 50 -28.96 -1.16 0.83
C GLY A 50 -27.62 -1.73 1.33
N ARG A 51 -26.54 -1.75 0.54
CA ARG A 51 -25.17 -2.00 1.04
C ARG A 51 -24.26 -0.91 0.53
N GLY A 52 -23.42 -0.34 1.42
CA GLY A 52 -22.55 0.80 1.13
C GLY A 52 -21.88 0.72 -0.25
N CYS A 53 -21.77 1.87 -0.93
CA CYS A 53 -21.37 1.94 -2.33
C CYS A 53 -20.08 1.14 -2.60
N GLN A 54 -20.21 -0.01 -3.28
CA GLN A 54 -19.08 -0.72 -3.87
C GLN A 54 -18.76 -0.09 -5.22
N CYS A 55 -18.44 1.19 -5.20
CA CYS A 55 -18.18 1.93 -6.42
C CYS A 55 -16.82 1.51 -6.99
N GLN A 56 -16.77 1.21 -8.28
CA GLN A 56 -15.52 0.86 -8.93
C GLN A 56 -14.73 2.15 -9.19
N ARG A 57 -13.55 2.27 -8.58
CA ARG A 57 -12.61 3.37 -8.86
C ARG A 57 -11.72 3.01 -10.04
N LEU A 58 -11.72 3.88 -11.04
CA LEU A 58 -10.84 3.85 -12.19
C LEU A 58 -9.79 4.94 -12.05
N VAL A 59 -8.57 4.63 -12.47
CA VAL A 59 -7.45 5.56 -12.47
C VAL A 59 -6.85 5.65 -13.86
N ARG A 60 -6.48 6.85 -14.26
CA ARG A 60 -5.75 7.11 -15.51
C ARG A 60 -4.53 7.94 -15.19
N ILE A 61 -3.37 7.48 -15.64
CA ILE A 61 -2.11 8.22 -15.47
C ILE A 61 -1.97 9.20 -16.64
N LYS A 62 -1.80 10.48 -16.33
CA LYS A 62 -1.53 11.53 -17.32
C LYS A 62 -0.05 11.65 -17.61
N ARG A 63 0.73 11.77 -16.54
CA ARG A 63 2.15 12.04 -16.61
C ARG A 63 2.84 11.45 -15.38
N ILE A 64 4.05 10.94 -15.59
CA ILE A 64 4.95 10.52 -14.53
C ILE A 64 6.16 11.44 -14.63
N ASP A 65 6.49 12.13 -13.55
CA ASP A 65 7.67 12.98 -13.49
C ASP A 65 8.95 12.12 -13.52
N ALA A 66 9.96 12.59 -14.26
CA ALA A 66 11.27 11.96 -14.33
C ALA A 66 11.95 11.86 -12.94
N GLN A 67 11.64 12.79 -12.04
CA GLN A 67 12.13 12.78 -10.66
C GLN A 67 11.75 11.52 -9.89
N LEU A 68 10.62 10.88 -10.22
CA LEU A 68 10.22 9.61 -9.61
C LEU A 68 11.28 8.53 -9.86
N TYR A 69 11.81 8.46 -11.08
CA TYR A 69 12.82 7.46 -11.45
C TYR A 69 14.17 7.74 -10.80
N ALA A 70 14.56 9.00 -10.66
CA ALA A 70 15.76 9.39 -9.91
C ALA A 70 15.66 8.99 -8.43
N ARG A 71 14.51 9.27 -7.80
CA ARG A 71 14.23 8.84 -6.41
C ARG A 71 14.26 7.32 -6.27
N LEU A 72 13.71 6.59 -7.25
CA LEU A 72 13.73 5.13 -7.23
C LEU A 72 15.16 4.60 -7.23
N GLY A 73 16.04 5.19 -8.07
CA GLY A 73 17.47 4.87 -8.12
C GLY A 73 18.18 5.03 -6.78
N HIS A 74 17.93 6.13 -6.06
CA HIS A 74 18.50 6.36 -4.72
C HIS A 74 17.89 5.44 -3.64
N SER A 75 16.57 5.20 -3.67
CA SER A 75 15.88 4.37 -2.68
C SER A 75 16.24 2.88 -2.77
N ALA A 76 16.58 2.39 -3.96
CA ALA A 76 17.04 1.01 -4.15
C ALA A 76 18.39 0.78 -3.45
N GLN A 77 19.30 1.77 -3.52
CA GLN A 77 20.58 1.74 -2.82
C GLN A 77 20.40 1.84 -1.29
N GLU A 78 19.49 2.69 -0.81
CA GLU A 78 19.25 2.85 0.63
C GLU A 78 18.61 1.61 1.28
N LYS A 79 17.73 0.88 0.57
CA LYS A 79 17.12 -0.36 1.06
C LYS A 79 18.12 -1.50 1.22
N MET A 80 19.15 -1.59 0.38
CA MET A 80 20.25 -2.55 0.57
C MET A 80 21.02 -2.27 1.87
N VAL A 81 21.28 -0.99 2.18
CA VAL A 81 22.01 -0.59 3.39
C VAL A 81 21.19 -0.76 4.67
N LYS A 82 19.86 -0.57 4.61
CA LYS A 82 18.97 -0.72 5.78
C LYS A 82 18.61 -2.18 6.11
N ALA A 83 18.66 -3.11 5.15
CA ALA A 83 18.42 -4.53 5.40
C ALA A 83 19.46 -5.14 6.35
N GLU A 84 20.68 -4.58 6.42
CA GLU A 84 21.73 -5.02 7.35
C GLU A 84 21.55 -4.51 8.79
N ARG A 85 20.63 -3.57 9.04
CA ARG A 85 20.51 -2.84 10.32
C ARG A 85 19.13 -2.88 10.97
N THR A 86 18.26 -3.79 10.60
CA THR A 86 17.01 -4.01 11.39
C THR A 86 17.35 -4.67 12.72
N PRO A 87 17.12 -4.01 13.87
CA PRO A 87 17.16 -4.70 15.17
C PRO A 87 16.05 -5.74 15.14
N ARG A 88 16.39 -7.01 15.38
CA ARG A 88 15.39 -8.07 15.55
C ARG A 88 14.52 -7.67 16.74
N MET A 89 13.23 -7.40 16.50
CA MET A 89 12.29 -7.26 17.61
C MET A 89 12.28 -8.56 18.41
N PRO A 90 12.28 -8.51 19.75
CA PRO A 90 12.17 -9.72 20.56
C PRO A 90 10.85 -10.41 20.22
N VAL A 91 10.92 -11.61 19.66
CA VAL A 91 9.73 -12.43 19.43
C VAL A 91 9.21 -12.87 20.81
N PRO A 92 7.93 -12.62 21.13
CA PRO A 92 7.36 -13.08 22.39
C PRO A 92 7.44 -14.62 22.49
N PRO A 93 7.74 -15.19 23.67
CA PRO A 93 7.72 -16.64 23.88
C PRO A 93 6.37 -17.24 23.48
N ALA A 94 6.39 -18.41 22.82
CA ALA A 94 5.20 -19.04 22.27
C ALA A 94 4.15 -19.46 23.32
N GLU A 95 4.54 -19.60 24.59
CA GLU A 95 3.69 -20.12 25.67
C GLU A 95 3.52 -19.14 26.84
N LEU A 96 3.04 -17.93 26.56
CA LEU A 96 2.58 -17.02 27.62
C LEU A 96 1.19 -17.43 28.11
N ASN A 97 1.02 -17.52 29.43
CA ASN A 97 -0.29 -17.74 30.04
C ASN A 97 -1.21 -16.51 29.85
N ARG A 98 -2.49 -16.63 30.24
CA ARG A 98 -3.50 -15.58 30.01
C ARG A 98 -3.10 -14.26 30.67
N GLU A 99 -2.71 -14.26 31.94
CA GLU A 99 -2.27 -13.07 32.67
C GLU A 99 -1.03 -12.40 32.04
N GLN A 100 -0.06 -13.19 31.57
CA GLN A 100 1.15 -12.69 30.92
C GLN A 100 0.84 -12.01 29.57
N LYS A 101 -0.13 -12.52 28.81
CA LYS A 101 -0.60 -11.88 27.57
C LYS A 101 -1.23 -10.51 27.85
N TRP A 102 -2.01 -10.39 28.93
CA TRP A 102 -2.59 -9.12 29.35
C TRP A 102 -1.53 -8.10 29.77
N GLN A 103 -0.53 -8.53 30.56
CA GLN A 103 0.59 -7.67 30.95
C GLN A 103 1.38 -7.17 29.73
N MET A 104 1.59 -8.03 28.73
CA MET A 104 2.29 -7.65 27.50
C MET A 104 1.50 -6.61 26.68
N MET A 105 0.18 -6.78 26.54
CA MET A 105 -0.70 -5.79 25.89
C MET A 105 -0.67 -4.42 26.57
N LEU A 106 -0.53 -4.40 27.90
CA LEU A 106 -0.53 -3.18 28.69
C LEU A 106 0.85 -2.50 28.75
N SER A 107 1.93 -3.24 28.52
CA SER A 107 3.28 -2.65 28.54
C SER A 107 3.45 -1.60 27.42
N LYS A 108 3.98 -0.43 27.80
CA LYS A 108 4.29 0.66 26.87
C LYS A 108 5.60 0.42 26.11
N SER A 109 6.48 -0.44 26.62
CA SER A 109 7.79 -0.71 26.00
C SER A 109 7.70 -1.57 24.73
N MET A 110 6.63 -2.35 24.57
CA MET A 110 6.41 -3.24 23.42
C MET A 110 5.49 -2.63 22.35
N ARG A 111 5.05 -1.38 22.52
CA ARG A 111 4.15 -0.67 21.59
C ARG A 111 4.87 0.31 20.64
N ARG A 112 6.21 0.38 20.70
CA ARG A 112 7.04 1.22 19.83
C ARG A 112 7.82 0.37 18.85
#